data_AF-A0A9D5ZEE8-F1
#
_entry.id   AF-A0A9D5ZEE8-F1
#
_cell.length_a   1.000
_cell.length_b   1.000
_cell.length_c   1.000
_cell.angle_alpha   90.00
_cell.angle_beta   90.00
_cell.angle_gamma   90.00
#
_symmetry.space_group_name_H-M   'P 1'
#
loop_
_entity.id
_entity.type
_entity.pdbx_description
1 polymer ?
#
loop_
_entity_poly.entity_id
_entity_poly.type
_entity_poly.pdbx_seq_one_letter_code
_entity_poly.pdbx_strand_id
1 'polypeptide(L)'
;EDCRAWREGVLDSLEARLGAAMGRAVERLTEVAAEALSLGMIPSRQIYRSSHAVSGESPLRFSRHGVASLEELLVTHYVPCPVEVALGQKNLFLDDPGTLLVNDLIAALVDHDLPRVENLLGRLREAIPDHAWLVAFARLGGAIADLQSLALDPSLALEVVRREIVPAAEMILGERSERFLRPFWRVLEGSLRGVPFDSTTPDLHGSWFLERLGDWQGVRQRVEAEERWEEKPELLLRLARASFRLGLAREGIRCWILLCWDFPIHAERVLEEEGGEADTTTRALWNRFQEADTEPELETALFPAWLLFSHPWLASLMSPRQREEESVAEGLFFQVAALLKSHATSPGSAESLRLRRELASCHRGLFACFLAHLGRSGQERPGGTRSA
;
A
#
# COMPACT_ATOMS: atom_id res chain seq x y z
N GLU A 1 -33.67 13.62 -35.26
CA GLU A 1 -33.83 12.84 -36.51
C GLU A 1 -32.49 12.38 -37.07
N ASP A 2 -31.42 13.16 -36.89
CA ASP A 2 -30.07 12.85 -37.41
C ASP A 2 -29.42 11.57 -36.84
N CYS A 3 -29.59 11.28 -35.54
CA CYS A 3 -29.08 10.02 -34.96
C CYS A 3 -29.80 8.77 -35.50
N ARG A 4 -31.05 8.92 -35.94
CA ARG A 4 -31.80 7.82 -36.56
C ARG A 4 -31.29 7.57 -37.98
N ALA A 5 -31.08 8.62 -38.77
CA ALA A 5 -30.51 8.53 -40.12
C ALA A 5 -29.07 7.96 -40.12
N TRP A 6 -28.26 8.23 -39.09
CA TRP A 6 -26.93 7.62 -38.92
C TRP A 6 -27.01 6.13 -38.55
N ARG A 7 -27.91 5.73 -37.63
CA ARG A 7 -28.13 4.31 -37.27
C ARG A 7 -28.69 3.46 -38.41
N GLU A 8 -29.44 4.09 -39.31
CA GLU A 8 -29.98 3.48 -40.54
C GLU A 8 -28.92 3.41 -41.66
N GLY A 9 -27.72 3.96 -41.45
CA GLY A 9 -26.63 3.94 -42.44
C GLY A 9 -26.80 4.92 -43.60
N VAL A 10 -27.75 5.87 -43.49
CA VAL A 10 -28.00 6.91 -44.49
C VAL A 10 -26.96 8.04 -44.41
N LEU A 11 -26.32 8.20 -43.25
CA LEU A 11 -25.21 9.14 -43.03
C LEU A 11 -23.92 8.38 -42.75
N ASP A 12 -22.85 8.73 -43.48
CA ASP A 12 -21.53 8.08 -43.32
C ASP A 12 -20.83 8.44 -42.00
N SER A 13 -21.13 9.59 -41.40
CA SER A 13 -20.63 9.98 -40.08
C SER A 13 -21.52 11.02 -39.40
N LEU A 14 -21.49 11.04 -38.07
CA LEU A 14 -22.21 12.02 -37.26
C LEU A 14 -21.51 13.40 -37.29
N GLU A 15 -20.19 13.41 -37.53
CA GLU A 15 -19.34 14.60 -37.57
C GLU A 15 -19.82 15.68 -38.57
N ALA A 16 -20.30 15.27 -39.74
CA ALA A 16 -20.72 16.19 -40.80
C ALA A 16 -21.91 17.08 -40.39
N ARG A 17 -22.65 16.72 -39.32
CA ARG A 17 -23.82 17.46 -38.83
C ARG A 17 -23.58 18.21 -37.53
N LEU A 18 -22.58 17.83 -36.75
CA LEU A 18 -22.29 18.46 -35.45
C LEU A 18 -21.44 19.74 -35.58
N GLY A 19 -20.63 19.87 -36.65
CA GLY A 19 -19.92 21.12 -36.98
C GLY A 19 -19.17 21.75 -35.78
N ALA A 20 -19.43 23.03 -35.51
CA ALA A 20 -18.79 23.78 -34.43
C ALA A 20 -19.17 23.31 -32.99
N ALA A 21 -20.20 22.47 -32.84
CA ALA A 21 -20.55 21.89 -31.54
C ALA A 21 -19.65 20.70 -31.15
N MET A 22 -18.85 20.16 -32.09
CA MET A 22 -18.01 19.00 -31.87
C MET A 22 -16.88 19.26 -30.85
N GLY A 23 -16.23 20.44 -30.91
CA GLY A 23 -15.15 20.77 -29.97
C GLY A 23 -15.62 20.75 -28.51
N ARG A 24 -16.79 21.36 -28.24
CA ARG A 24 -17.41 21.34 -26.91
C ARG A 24 -17.85 19.94 -26.49
N ALA A 25 -18.29 19.11 -27.43
CA ALA A 25 -18.66 17.72 -27.14
C ALA A 25 -17.44 16.87 -26.77
N VAL A 26 -16.29 17.05 -27.44
CA VAL A 26 -15.03 16.37 -27.11
C VAL A 26 -14.53 16.78 -25.72
N GLU A 27 -14.47 18.09 -25.44
CA GLU A 27 -14.09 18.61 -24.12
C GLU A 27 -14.98 18.00 -23.04
N ARG A 28 -16.31 18.02 -23.25
CA ARG A 28 -17.25 17.46 -22.27
C ARG A 28 -17.12 15.95 -22.10
N LEU A 29 -16.91 15.19 -23.17
CA LEU A 29 -16.69 13.74 -23.09
C LEU A 29 -15.38 13.40 -22.39
N THR A 30 -14.34 14.23 -22.55
CA THR A 30 -13.05 14.05 -21.87
C THR A 30 -13.16 14.33 -20.38
N GLU A 31 -13.89 15.38 -19.99
CA GLU A 31 -14.20 15.66 -18.57
C GLU A 31 -14.98 14.52 -17.93
N VAL A 32 -16.04 14.05 -18.60
CA VAL A 32 -16.88 12.95 -18.10
C VAL A 32 -16.09 11.63 -18.02
N ALA A 33 -15.18 11.38 -18.96
CA ALA A 33 -14.27 10.25 -18.91
C ALA A 33 -13.34 10.30 -17.68
N ALA A 34 -12.75 11.46 -17.39
CA ALA A 34 -11.90 11.65 -16.22
C ALA A 34 -12.69 11.50 -14.90
N GLU A 35 -13.92 12.00 -14.86
CA GLU A 35 -14.84 11.85 -13.72
C GLU A 35 -15.28 10.40 -13.53
N ALA A 36 -15.58 9.67 -14.60
CA ALA A 36 -15.96 8.26 -14.50
C ALA A 36 -14.80 7.39 -13.99
N LEU A 37 -13.56 7.67 -14.41
CA LEU A 37 -12.37 7.00 -13.90
C LEU A 37 -12.10 7.33 -12.43
N SER A 38 -12.32 8.57 -11.99
CA SER A 38 -12.16 8.94 -10.58
C SER A 38 -13.22 8.30 -9.67
N LEU A 39 -14.39 7.95 -10.24
CA LEU A 39 -15.46 7.20 -9.59
C LEU A 39 -15.27 5.66 -9.67
N GLY A 40 -14.10 5.16 -10.09
CA GLY A 40 -13.82 3.72 -10.13
C GLY A 40 -14.53 2.94 -11.25
N MET A 41 -15.10 3.64 -12.24
CA MET A 41 -15.71 3.02 -13.40
C MET A 41 -14.65 2.57 -14.41
N ILE A 42 -14.93 1.48 -15.12
CA ILE A 42 -13.96 0.86 -16.04
C ILE A 42 -14.37 1.17 -17.49
N PRO A 43 -13.43 1.60 -18.36
CA PRO A 43 -13.69 1.81 -19.77
C PRO A 43 -13.93 0.48 -20.49
N SER A 44 -15.03 0.39 -21.21
CA SER A 44 -15.45 -0.75 -22.03
C SER A 44 -15.80 -0.26 -23.43
N ARG A 45 -15.15 -0.84 -24.43
CA ARG A 45 -15.32 -0.44 -25.83
C ARG A 45 -16.53 -1.14 -26.46
N GLN A 46 -17.43 -0.37 -27.06
CA GLN A 46 -18.62 -0.87 -27.77
C GLN A 46 -18.52 -0.61 -29.28
N ILE A 47 -18.76 -1.65 -30.08
CA ILE A 47 -18.79 -1.54 -31.54
C ILE A 47 -20.23 -1.34 -32.00
N TYR A 48 -20.51 -0.21 -32.63
CA TYR A 48 -21.82 0.10 -33.20
C TYR A 48 -21.93 -0.43 -34.64
N ARG A 49 -23.03 -1.14 -34.95
CA ARG A 49 -23.30 -1.71 -36.28
C ARG A 49 -24.62 -1.17 -36.84
N SER A 50 -24.70 -0.99 -38.16
CA SER A 50 -25.92 -0.49 -38.81
C SER A 50 -27.01 -1.56 -38.84
N SER A 51 -28.27 -1.11 -38.83
CA SER A 51 -29.44 -2.01 -38.73
C SER A 51 -30.01 -2.47 -40.07
N HIS A 52 -29.59 -1.87 -41.20
CA HIS A 52 -30.23 -2.07 -42.51
C HIS A 52 -29.29 -2.29 -43.72
N ALA A 53 -28.04 -2.74 -43.51
CA ALA A 53 -27.17 -3.07 -44.64
C ALA A 53 -27.60 -4.41 -45.30
N VAL A 54 -28.15 -4.34 -46.51
CA VAL A 54 -28.49 -5.49 -47.39
C VAL A 54 -27.24 -6.24 -47.89
N SER A 55 -26.04 -5.82 -47.49
CA SER A 55 -24.80 -6.54 -47.73
C SER A 55 -23.80 -6.18 -46.63
N GLY A 56 -23.40 -7.16 -45.82
CA GLY A 56 -22.19 -7.13 -44.99
C GLY A 56 -22.08 -6.05 -43.92
N GLU A 57 -22.15 -6.48 -42.66
CA GLU A 57 -21.85 -5.75 -41.43
C GLU A 57 -20.73 -4.71 -41.54
N SER A 58 -21.06 -3.46 -41.83
CA SER A 58 -20.10 -2.36 -41.79
C SER A 58 -20.21 -1.64 -40.44
N PRO A 59 -19.11 -1.50 -39.66
CA PRO A 59 -19.13 -0.78 -38.39
C PRO A 59 -19.48 0.69 -38.65
N LEU A 60 -20.39 1.23 -37.85
CA LEU A 60 -20.77 2.64 -37.91
C LEU A 60 -19.60 3.49 -37.41
N ARG A 61 -19.23 4.50 -38.20
CA ARG A 61 -18.17 5.44 -37.87
C ARG A 61 -18.76 6.74 -37.37
N PHE A 62 -18.12 7.32 -36.35
CA PHE A 62 -18.53 8.60 -35.78
C PHE A 62 -17.86 9.79 -36.46
N SER A 63 -16.63 9.61 -36.97
CA SER A 63 -15.82 10.62 -37.66
C SER A 63 -15.38 10.17 -39.05
N ARG A 64 -15.28 11.12 -39.99
CA ARG A 64 -14.69 10.93 -41.33
C ARG A 64 -13.19 11.23 -41.35
N HIS A 65 -12.70 12.07 -40.44
CA HIS A 65 -11.32 12.57 -40.44
C HIS A 65 -10.36 11.78 -39.54
N GLY A 66 -10.79 10.66 -38.96
CA GLY A 66 -9.90 9.76 -38.22
C GLY A 66 -9.23 10.45 -37.04
N VAL A 67 -9.93 11.40 -36.38
CA VAL A 67 -9.50 11.93 -35.10
C VAL A 67 -9.64 10.78 -34.09
N ALA A 68 -8.58 9.99 -33.96
CA ALA A 68 -8.56 8.74 -33.22
C ALA A 68 -9.07 8.92 -31.78
N SER A 69 -8.86 10.10 -31.18
CA SER A 69 -9.35 10.43 -29.85
C SER A 69 -10.87 10.57 -29.75
N LEU A 70 -11.55 11.13 -30.77
CA LEU A 70 -13.01 11.29 -30.75
C LEU A 70 -13.73 9.96 -30.96
N GLU A 71 -13.21 9.14 -31.89
CA GLU A 71 -13.78 7.81 -32.13
C GLU A 71 -13.64 6.96 -30.87
N GLU A 72 -12.48 6.98 -30.22
CA GLU A 72 -12.24 6.29 -28.95
C GLU A 72 -13.18 6.77 -27.83
N LEU A 73 -13.35 8.09 -27.67
CA LEU A 73 -14.24 8.66 -26.65
C LEU A 73 -15.71 8.28 -26.84
N LEU A 74 -16.17 8.12 -28.09
CA LEU A 74 -17.57 7.79 -28.40
C LEU A 74 -17.87 6.29 -28.39
N VAL A 75 -16.87 5.44 -28.65
CA VAL A 75 -17.00 3.98 -28.50
C VAL A 75 -16.72 3.50 -27.08
N THR A 76 -16.12 4.34 -26.24
CA THR A 76 -15.81 3.99 -24.85
C THR A 76 -16.97 4.31 -23.92
N HIS A 77 -17.49 3.29 -23.26
CA HIS A 77 -18.48 3.39 -22.21
C HIS A 77 -17.83 3.12 -20.86
N TYR A 78 -18.23 3.86 -19.84
CA TYR A 78 -17.77 3.61 -18.48
C TYR A 78 -18.83 2.77 -17.78
N VAL A 79 -18.46 1.52 -17.45
CA VAL A 79 -19.31 0.61 -16.69
C VAL A 79 -18.86 0.62 -15.23
N PRO A 80 -19.77 0.61 -14.25
CA PRO A 80 -19.36 0.52 -12.87
C PRO A 80 -18.59 -0.79 -12.66
N CYS A 81 -17.58 -0.76 -11.77
CA CYS A 81 -16.91 -1.99 -11.36
C CYS A 81 -17.97 -2.97 -10.81
N PRO A 82 -18.09 -4.20 -11.34
CA PRO A 82 -19.10 -5.16 -10.91
C PRO A 82 -19.07 -5.45 -9.40
N VAL A 83 -17.93 -5.21 -8.75
CA VAL A 83 -17.74 -5.39 -7.31
C VAL A 83 -18.51 -4.33 -6.49
N GLU A 84 -18.67 -3.10 -6.99
CA GLU A 84 -19.45 -2.05 -6.32
C GLU A 84 -20.96 -2.15 -6.59
N VAL A 85 -21.35 -2.57 -7.80
CA VAL A 85 -22.77 -2.86 -8.12
C VAL A 85 -23.30 -4.03 -7.29
N ALA A 86 -22.43 -4.96 -6.89
CA ALA A 86 -22.77 -6.09 -6.04
C ALA A 86 -23.14 -5.72 -4.59
N LEU A 87 -22.86 -4.50 -4.11
CA LEU A 87 -23.06 -4.13 -2.69
C LEU A 87 -24.14 -3.07 -2.44
N GLY A 88 -24.64 -2.35 -3.45
CA GLY A 88 -25.51 -1.18 -3.22
C GLY A 88 -26.97 -1.33 -3.63
N GLN A 89 -27.25 -1.92 -4.79
CA GLN A 89 -28.62 -2.12 -5.27
C GLN A 89 -28.65 -3.37 -6.14
N LYS A 90 -29.50 -4.33 -5.77
CA LYS A 90 -29.96 -5.34 -6.73
C LYS A 90 -30.56 -4.60 -7.92
N ASN A 91 -29.79 -4.45 -8.99
CA ASN A 91 -30.34 -4.10 -10.29
C ASN A 91 -31.21 -5.29 -10.72
N LEU A 92 -32.49 -5.25 -10.35
CA LEU A 92 -33.50 -6.27 -10.65
C LEU A 92 -33.73 -6.51 -12.16
N PHE A 93 -32.97 -5.83 -13.02
CA PHE A 93 -33.10 -5.79 -14.47
C PHE A 93 -31.80 -6.11 -15.23
N LEU A 94 -30.72 -6.53 -14.53
CA LEU A 94 -29.39 -6.80 -15.12
C LEU A 94 -28.80 -8.16 -14.69
N ASP A 95 -29.63 -9.16 -14.39
CA ASP A 95 -29.15 -10.55 -14.31
C ASP A 95 -28.89 -11.09 -15.73
N ASP A 96 -27.89 -10.51 -16.42
CA ASP A 96 -27.35 -11.13 -17.62
C ASP A 96 -26.70 -12.47 -17.22
N PRO A 97 -26.99 -13.59 -17.92
CA PRO A 97 -26.35 -14.87 -17.65
C PRO A 97 -24.82 -14.81 -17.59
N GLY A 98 -24.19 -13.85 -18.28
CA GLY A 98 -22.76 -13.57 -18.20
C GLY A 98 -22.31 -13.06 -16.83
N THR A 99 -23.07 -12.17 -16.20
CA THR A 99 -22.76 -11.64 -14.85
C THR A 99 -22.84 -12.72 -13.79
N LEU A 100 -23.83 -13.62 -13.86
CA LEU A 100 -23.93 -14.76 -12.95
C LEU A 100 -22.75 -15.74 -13.11
N LEU A 101 -22.36 -16.05 -14.36
CA LEU A 101 -21.19 -16.88 -14.64
C LEU A 101 -19.90 -16.28 -14.09
N VAL A 102 -19.70 -14.97 -14.24
CA VAL A 102 -18.55 -14.25 -13.70
C VAL A 102 -18.53 -14.30 -12.17
N ASN A 103 -19.67 -14.09 -11.52
CA ASN A 103 -19.77 -14.15 -10.06
C ASN A 103 -19.48 -15.56 -9.52
N ASP A 104 -20.03 -16.59 -10.17
CA ASP A 104 -19.76 -17.99 -9.82
C ASP A 104 -18.29 -18.35 -10.02
N LEU A 105 -17.65 -17.81 -11.07
CA LEU A 105 -16.25 -18.02 -11.36
C LEU A 105 -15.34 -17.35 -10.32
N ILE A 106 -15.67 -16.12 -9.91
CA ILE A 106 -14.98 -15.43 -8.81
C ILE A 106 -15.07 -16.25 -7.52
N ALA A 107 -16.26 -16.77 -7.19
CA ALA A 107 -16.43 -17.60 -6.01
C ALA A 107 -15.59 -18.88 -6.08
N ALA A 108 -15.62 -19.58 -7.23
CA ALA A 108 -14.85 -20.80 -7.43
C ALA A 108 -13.32 -20.57 -7.35
N LEU A 109 -12.83 -19.43 -7.87
CA LEU A 109 -11.42 -19.05 -7.76
C LEU A 109 -11.03 -18.81 -6.31
N VAL A 110 -11.82 -18.05 -5.56
CA VAL A 110 -11.55 -17.73 -4.14
C VAL A 110 -11.56 -18.97 -3.24
N ASP A 111 -12.32 -20.00 -3.61
CA ASP A 111 -12.38 -21.28 -2.91
C ASP A 111 -11.37 -22.32 -3.45
N HIS A 112 -10.57 -21.95 -4.45
CA HIS A 112 -9.57 -22.80 -5.12
C HIS A 112 -10.15 -24.11 -5.69
N ASP A 113 -11.42 -24.08 -6.10
CA ASP A 113 -12.12 -25.22 -6.70
C ASP A 113 -11.80 -25.31 -8.20
N LEU A 114 -10.62 -25.86 -8.51
CA LEU A 114 -10.11 -25.95 -9.89
C LEU A 114 -11.10 -26.62 -10.86
N PRO A 115 -11.72 -27.79 -10.56
CA PRO A 115 -12.70 -28.40 -11.46
C PRO A 115 -13.88 -27.47 -11.78
N ARG A 116 -14.37 -26.72 -10.79
CA ARG A 116 -15.46 -25.76 -10.99
C ARG A 116 -15.00 -24.54 -11.79
N VAL A 117 -13.80 -24.04 -11.53
CA VAL A 117 -13.17 -22.95 -12.29
C VAL A 117 -13.05 -23.33 -13.77
N GLU A 118 -12.52 -24.51 -14.08
CA GLU A 118 -12.37 -25.01 -15.45
C GLU A 118 -13.73 -25.13 -16.17
N ASN A 119 -14.73 -25.67 -15.48
CA ASN A 119 -16.09 -25.77 -16.04
C ASN A 119 -16.70 -24.40 -16.36
N LEU A 120 -16.63 -23.46 -15.41
CA LEU A 120 -17.20 -22.12 -15.56
C LEU A 120 -16.44 -21.29 -16.61
N LEU A 121 -15.11 -21.44 -16.69
CA LEU A 121 -14.30 -20.85 -17.75
C LEU A 121 -14.68 -21.35 -19.13
N GLY A 122 -14.92 -22.66 -19.28
CA GLY A 122 -15.41 -23.24 -20.53
C GLY A 122 -16.75 -22.64 -20.94
N ARG A 123 -17.70 -22.59 -20.01
CA ARG A 123 -19.03 -22.00 -20.24
C ARG A 123 -18.97 -20.50 -20.57
N LEU A 124 -18.10 -19.75 -19.90
CA LEU A 124 -17.91 -18.32 -20.18
C LEU A 124 -17.31 -18.11 -21.58
N ARG A 125 -16.32 -18.92 -21.98
CA ARG A 125 -15.72 -18.87 -23.32
C ARG A 125 -16.74 -19.20 -24.42
N GLU A 126 -17.65 -20.14 -24.18
CA GLU A 126 -18.71 -20.49 -25.12
C GLU A 126 -19.79 -19.39 -25.21
N ALA A 127 -20.19 -18.82 -24.08
CA ALA A 127 -21.24 -17.82 -24.01
C ALA A 127 -20.77 -16.43 -24.48
N ILE A 128 -19.56 -16.02 -24.11
CA ILE A 128 -18.99 -14.70 -24.38
C ILE A 128 -17.49 -14.85 -24.72
N PRO A 129 -17.14 -15.22 -25.97
CA PRO A 129 -15.74 -15.47 -26.36
C PRO A 129 -14.81 -14.27 -26.17
N ASP A 130 -15.33 -13.06 -26.40
CA ASP A 130 -14.57 -11.81 -26.34
C ASP A 130 -14.66 -11.13 -24.95
N HIS A 131 -14.98 -11.89 -23.90
CA HIS A 131 -15.06 -11.33 -22.55
C HIS A 131 -13.71 -10.77 -22.10
N ALA A 132 -13.67 -9.49 -21.72
CA ALA A 132 -12.43 -8.74 -21.45
C ALA A 132 -11.48 -9.41 -20.45
N TRP A 133 -12.03 -10.14 -19.46
CA TRP A 133 -11.24 -10.80 -18.39
C TRP A 133 -11.00 -12.28 -18.59
N LEU A 134 -11.39 -12.87 -19.73
CA LEU A 134 -11.26 -14.31 -19.95
C LEU A 134 -9.81 -14.81 -19.80
N VAL A 135 -8.84 -14.03 -20.28
CA VAL A 135 -7.41 -14.33 -20.16
C VAL A 135 -6.96 -14.31 -18.71
N ALA A 136 -7.40 -13.30 -17.94
CA ALA A 136 -7.00 -13.14 -16.56
C ALA A 136 -7.63 -14.23 -15.67
N PHE A 137 -8.89 -14.61 -15.91
CA PHE A 137 -9.49 -15.77 -15.24
C PHE A 137 -8.77 -17.09 -15.56
N ALA A 138 -8.43 -17.32 -16.83
CA ALA A 138 -7.68 -18.51 -17.23
C ALA A 138 -6.31 -18.57 -16.56
N ARG A 139 -5.64 -17.42 -16.40
CA ARG A 139 -4.37 -17.31 -15.69
C ARG A 139 -4.51 -17.66 -14.20
N LEU A 140 -5.53 -17.13 -13.52
CA LEU A 140 -5.77 -17.48 -12.12
C LEU A 140 -6.13 -18.96 -11.94
N GLY A 141 -6.90 -19.54 -12.87
CA GLY A 141 -7.18 -20.97 -12.89
C GLY A 141 -5.92 -21.83 -13.08
N GLY A 142 -5.06 -21.48 -14.04
CA GLY A 142 -3.77 -22.14 -14.25
C GLY A 142 -2.86 -22.05 -13.01
N ALA A 143 -2.84 -20.88 -12.36
CA ALA A 143 -2.08 -20.69 -11.12
C ALA A 143 -2.55 -21.61 -9.98
N ILE A 144 -3.85 -21.92 -9.88
CA ILE A 144 -4.36 -22.92 -8.92
C ILE A 144 -3.83 -24.32 -9.27
N ALA A 145 -3.86 -24.69 -10.56
CA ALA A 145 -3.37 -25.99 -11.02
C ALA A 145 -1.88 -26.19 -10.73
N ASP A 146 -1.08 -25.12 -10.91
CA ASP A 146 0.37 -25.15 -10.73
C ASP A 146 0.82 -24.86 -9.28
N LEU A 147 -0.12 -24.71 -8.34
CA LEU A 147 0.15 -24.25 -6.98
C LEU A 147 1.25 -25.07 -6.27
N GLN A 148 1.26 -26.39 -6.44
CA GLN A 148 2.29 -27.25 -5.81
C GLN A 148 3.66 -27.14 -6.48
N SER A 149 3.69 -26.84 -7.78
CA SER A 149 4.93 -26.68 -8.54
C SER A 149 5.73 -25.45 -8.09
N LEU A 150 5.07 -24.47 -7.47
CA LEU A 150 5.72 -23.27 -6.91
C LEU A 150 6.75 -23.58 -5.82
N ALA A 151 6.64 -24.74 -5.15
CA ALA A 151 7.60 -25.15 -4.14
C ALA A 151 8.97 -25.56 -4.71
N LEU A 152 9.05 -25.86 -6.01
CA LEU A 152 10.27 -26.37 -6.66
C LEU A 152 11.35 -25.29 -6.84
N ASP A 153 10.93 -24.08 -7.18
CA ASP A 153 11.81 -22.91 -7.31
C ASP A 153 11.12 -21.68 -6.70
N PRO A 154 11.30 -21.45 -5.39
CA PRO A 154 10.60 -20.37 -4.68
C PRO A 154 10.95 -18.97 -5.20
N SER A 155 12.16 -18.79 -5.74
CA SER A 155 12.64 -17.50 -6.26
C SER A 155 11.91 -17.14 -7.55
N LEU A 156 11.90 -18.06 -8.52
CA LEU A 156 11.15 -17.87 -9.77
C LEU A 156 9.65 -17.80 -9.50
N ALA A 157 9.14 -18.65 -8.60
CA ALA A 157 7.74 -18.65 -8.23
C ALA A 157 7.30 -17.33 -7.60
N LEU A 158 8.11 -16.72 -6.72
CA LEU A 158 7.80 -15.40 -6.16
C LEU A 158 7.72 -14.33 -7.24
N GLU A 159 8.63 -14.35 -8.23
CA GLU A 159 8.59 -13.39 -9.35
C GLU A 159 7.30 -13.55 -10.16
N VAL A 160 6.95 -14.78 -10.55
CA VAL A 160 5.72 -15.08 -11.30
C VAL A 160 4.49 -14.64 -10.52
N VAL A 161 4.42 -14.99 -9.23
CA VAL A 161 3.28 -14.62 -8.39
C VAL A 161 3.14 -13.10 -8.31
N ARG A 162 4.24 -12.36 -8.11
CA ARG A 162 4.23 -10.89 -8.03
C ARG A 162 3.88 -10.21 -9.34
N ARG A 163 4.42 -10.67 -10.46
CA ARG A 163 4.27 -9.99 -11.75
C ARG A 163 2.96 -10.33 -12.46
N GLU A 164 2.45 -11.53 -12.22
CA GLU A 164 1.34 -12.04 -13.01
C GLU A 164 0.09 -12.37 -12.20
N ILE A 165 0.25 -13.00 -11.03
CA ILE A 165 -0.88 -13.54 -10.27
C ILE A 165 -1.47 -12.47 -9.36
N VAL A 166 -0.65 -11.72 -8.62
CA VAL A 166 -1.10 -10.64 -7.72
C VAL A 166 -1.90 -9.58 -8.48
N PRO A 167 -1.40 -8.98 -9.58
CA PRO A 167 -2.15 -7.94 -10.29
C PRO A 167 -3.45 -8.47 -10.89
N ALA A 168 -3.44 -9.71 -11.40
CA ALA A 168 -4.65 -10.34 -11.94
C ALA A 168 -5.69 -10.62 -10.85
N ALA A 169 -5.25 -11.07 -9.68
CA ALA A 169 -6.11 -11.32 -8.53
C ALA A 169 -6.71 -10.02 -7.99
N GLU A 170 -5.91 -8.95 -7.85
CA GLU A 170 -6.39 -7.63 -7.40
C GLU A 170 -7.39 -7.04 -8.39
N MET A 171 -7.08 -7.08 -9.68
CA MET A 171 -7.96 -6.56 -10.73
C MET A 171 -9.32 -7.26 -10.80
N ILE A 172 -9.36 -8.59 -10.66
CA ILE A 172 -10.59 -9.38 -10.83
C ILE A 172 -11.34 -9.55 -9.50
N LEU A 173 -10.62 -9.86 -8.43
CA LEU A 173 -11.20 -10.31 -7.16
C LEU A 173 -11.34 -9.17 -6.16
N GLY A 174 -10.70 -8.01 -6.39
CA GLY A 174 -10.71 -6.86 -5.50
C GLY A 174 -10.30 -7.25 -4.09
N GLU A 175 -11.15 -6.93 -3.11
CA GLU A 175 -10.94 -7.25 -1.68
C GLU A 175 -10.76 -8.76 -1.38
N ARG A 176 -11.17 -9.65 -2.29
CA ARG A 176 -11.04 -11.10 -2.11
C ARG A 176 -9.68 -11.64 -2.60
N SER A 177 -8.84 -10.78 -3.20
CA SER A 177 -7.52 -11.16 -3.72
C SER A 177 -6.64 -11.77 -2.61
N GLU A 178 -6.67 -11.22 -1.39
CA GLU A 178 -5.89 -11.74 -0.27
C GLU A 178 -6.27 -13.19 0.08
N ARG A 179 -7.58 -13.49 0.09
CA ARG A 179 -8.07 -14.85 0.35
C ARG A 179 -7.62 -15.81 -0.74
N PHE A 180 -7.65 -15.38 -2.00
CA PHE A 180 -7.13 -16.15 -3.13
C PHE A 180 -5.61 -16.38 -3.06
N LEU A 181 -4.83 -15.38 -2.65
CA LEU A 181 -3.37 -15.46 -2.63
C LEU A 181 -2.81 -16.25 -1.44
N ARG A 182 -3.59 -16.42 -0.37
CA ARG A 182 -3.15 -17.12 0.86
C ARG A 182 -2.53 -18.51 0.64
N PRO A 183 -3.08 -19.41 -0.20
CA PRO A 183 -2.44 -20.70 -0.46
C PRO A 183 -1.08 -20.58 -1.14
N PHE A 184 -0.91 -19.61 -2.05
CA PHE A 184 0.37 -19.35 -2.73
C PHE A 184 1.45 -18.96 -1.72
N TRP A 185 1.15 -18.02 -0.82
CA TRP A 185 2.06 -17.61 0.24
C TRP A 185 2.40 -18.74 1.19
N ARG A 186 1.44 -19.64 1.47
CA ARG A 186 1.68 -20.79 2.35
C ARG A 186 2.59 -21.85 1.72
N VAL A 187 2.45 -22.12 0.43
CA VAL A 187 3.35 -23.03 -0.28
C VAL A 187 4.77 -22.46 -0.30
N LEU A 188 4.91 -21.17 -0.62
CA LEU A 188 6.22 -20.50 -0.64
C LEU A 188 6.86 -20.39 0.74
N GLU A 189 6.08 -20.09 1.80
CA GLU A 189 6.59 -20.15 3.19
C GLU A 189 7.14 -21.54 3.51
N GLY A 190 6.38 -22.58 3.14
CA GLY A 190 6.73 -23.96 3.43
C GLY A 190 8.01 -24.42 2.74
N SER A 191 8.23 -24.01 1.48
CA SER A 191 9.43 -24.34 0.72
C SER A 191 10.69 -23.61 1.20
N LEU A 192 10.51 -22.47 1.88
CA LEU A 192 11.60 -21.63 2.41
C LEU A 192 11.88 -21.89 3.91
N ARG A 193 11.40 -23.01 4.46
CA ARG A 193 11.70 -23.40 5.84
C ARG A 193 13.18 -23.75 6.02
N GLY A 194 13.81 -23.08 6.98
CA GLY A 194 15.24 -23.27 7.29
C GLY A 194 16.20 -22.56 6.33
N VAL A 195 15.69 -21.82 5.34
CA VAL A 195 16.52 -20.96 4.50
C VAL A 195 16.89 -19.71 5.31
N PRO A 196 18.19 -19.40 5.47
CA PRO A 196 18.63 -18.24 6.23
C PRO A 196 18.32 -16.94 5.49
N PHE A 197 18.29 -15.84 6.22
CA PHE A 197 18.11 -14.51 5.62
C PHE A 197 19.28 -14.12 4.70
N ASP A 198 18.93 -13.63 3.50
CA ASP A 198 19.85 -12.99 2.54
C ASP A 198 19.40 -11.56 2.27
N SER A 199 20.30 -10.59 2.49
CA SER A 199 20.03 -9.17 2.28
C SER A 199 19.88 -8.79 0.81
N THR A 200 20.37 -9.60 -0.14
CA THR A 200 20.18 -9.33 -1.57
C THR A 200 18.79 -9.75 -2.05
N THR A 201 18.15 -10.67 -1.34
CA THR A 201 16.82 -11.20 -1.64
C THR A 201 15.95 -11.28 -0.38
N PRO A 202 15.71 -10.15 0.33
CA PRO A 202 15.11 -10.16 1.67
C PRO A 202 13.71 -10.76 1.70
N ASP A 203 13.00 -10.73 0.58
CA ASP A 203 11.63 -11.25 0.43
C ASP A 203 11.55 -12.77 0.30
N LEU A 204 12.68 -13.45 0.07
CA LEU A 204 12.77 -14.92 0.10
C LEU A 204 12.98 -15.46 1.52
N HIS A 205 13.07 -14.59 2.52
CA HIS A 205 13.07 -15.04 3.90
C HIS A 205 11.64 -15.38 4.36
N GLY A 206 11.48 -16.50 5.06
CA GLY A 206 10.17 -17.00 5.49
C GLY A 206 9.31 -16.01 6.28
N SER A 207 9.93 -15.06 7.01
CA SER A 207 9.19 -14.03 7.74
C SER A 207 8.37 -13.10 6.84
N TRP A 208 8.80 -12.87 5.59
CA TRP A 208 8.05 -12.06 4.63
C TRP A 208 6.71 -12.71 4.25
N PHE A 209 6.70 -14.03 4.03
CA PHE A 209 5.48 -14.77 3.71
C PHE A 209 4.54 -14.88 4.91
N LEU A 210 5.08 -15.07 6.12
CA LEU A 210 4.30 -15.12 7.35
C LEU A 210 3.58 -13.78 7.61
N GLU A 211 4.23 -12.66 7.29
CA GLU A 211 3.62 -11.32 7.35
C GLU A 211 2.41 -11.22 6.41
N ARG A 212 2.55 -11.67 5.15
CA ARG A 212 1.44 -11.72 4.18
C ARG A 212 0.32 -12.68 4.57
N LEU A 213 0.61 -13.70 5.36
CA LEU A 213 -0.39 -14.63 5.90
C LEU A 213 -1.12 -14.07 7.13
N GLY A 214 -0.60 -12.98 7.73
CA GLY A 214 -1.06 -12.43 9.00
C GLY A 214 -0.63 -13.25 10.22
N ASP A 215 0.36 -14.14 10.08
CA ASP A 215 0.92 -14.93 11.18
C ASP A 215 2.04 -14.16 11.89
N TRP A 216 1.65 -13.14 12.65
CA TRP A 216 2.57 -12.23 13.33
C TRP A 216 3.46 -12.94 14.36
N GLN A 217 2.93 -13.99 15.01
CA GLN A 217 3.72 -14.79 15.93
C GLN A 217 4.79 -15.60 15.19
N GLY A 218 4.44 -16.17 14.03
CA GLY A 218 5.39 -16.82 13.13
C GLY A 218 6.47 -15.87 12.60
N VAL A 219 6.09 -14.64 12.21
CA VAL A 219 7.06 -13.60 11.80
C VAL A 219 8.10 -13.38 12.87
N ARG A 220 7.66 -13.10 14.11
CA ARG A 220 8.53 -12.86 15.24
C ARG A 220 9.49 -14.02 15.49
N GLN A 221 8.96 -15.25 15.59
CA GLN A 221 9.78 -16.44 15.83
C GLN A 221 10.81 -16.66 14.72
N ARG A 222 10.44 -16.41 13.46
CA ARG A 222 11.36 -16.58 12.34
C ARG A 222 12.46 -15.53 12.33
N VAL A 223 12.15 -14.29 12.67
CA VAL A 223 13.15 -13.22 12.79
C VAL A 223 14.08 -13.46 13.97
N GLU A 224 13.56 -13.76 15.17
CA GLU A 224 14.38 -13.98 16.37
C GLU A 224 15.28 -15.24 16.27
N ALA A 225 14.97 -16.16 15.36
CA ALA A 225 15.80 -17.33 15.07
C ALA A 225 17.03 -17.02 14.19
N GLU A 226 17.04 -15.88 13.49
CA GLU A 226 18.17 -15.45 12.67
C GLU A 226 19.32 -14.92 13.55
N GLU A 227 20.56 -15.30 13.22
CA GLU A 227 21.71 -14.74 13.90
C GLU A 227 21.87 -13.25 13.55
N ARG A 228 22.15 -12.43 14.58
CA ARG A 228 22.36 -10.98 14.46
C ARG A 228 21.24 -10.29 13.68
N TRP A 229 19.99 -10.66 13.94
CA TRP A 229 18.83 -10.05 13.28
C TRP A 229 18.75 -8.54 13.53
N GLU A 230 19.33 -8.04 14.63
CA GLU A 230 19.43 -6.60 14.93
C GLU A 230 20.32 -5.83 13.93
N GLU A 231 21.17 -6.51 13.17
CA GLU A 231 22.06 -5.91 12.15
C GLU A 231 21.43 -5.95 10.74
N LYS A 232 20.17 -6.38 10.62
CA LYS A 232 19.47 -6.57 9.34
C LYS A 232 18.20 -5.69 9.31
N PRO A 233 18.17 -4.60 8.51
CA PRO A 233 17.08 -3.62 8.59
C PRO A 233 15.70 -4.21 8.23
N GLU A 234 15.63 -5.10 7.24
CA GLU A 234 14.37 -5.73 6.83
C GLU A 234 13.82 -6.64 7.93
N LEU A 235 14.69 -7.32 8.68
CA LEU A 235 14.27 -8.15 9.81
C LEU A 235 13.79 -7.31 10.99
N LEU A 236 14.51 -6.23 11.31
CA LEU A 236 14.08 -5.26 12.33
C LEU A 236 12.70 -4.68 12.02
N LEU A 237 12.47 -4.29 10.76
CA LEU A 237 11.18 -3.74 10.34
C LEU A 237 10.05 -4.75 10.49
N ARG A 238 10.25 -5.99 10.04
CA ARG A 238 9.27 -7.07 10.17
C ARG A 238 8.97 -7.39 11.63
N LEU A 239 9.99 -7.41 12.48
CA LEU A 239 9.81 -7.61 13.92
C LEU A 239 9.08 -6.43 14.57
N ALA A 240 9.34 -5.19 14.14
CA ALA A 240 8.63 -4.02 14.62
C ALA A 240 7.12 -4.14 14.33
N ARG A 241 6.77 -4.45 13.07
CA ARG A 241 5.38 -4.63 12.62
C ARG A 241 4.69 -5.77 13.36
N ALA A 242 5.33 -6.94 13.43
CA ALA A 242 4.80 -8.09 14.17
C ALA A 242 4.56 -7.74 15.64
N SER A 243 5.49 -7.02 16.27
CA SER A 243 5.37 -6.61 17.67
C SER A 243 4.17 -5.71 17.90
N PHE A 244 3.91 -4.71 17.05
CA PHE A 244 2.71 -3.88 17.18
C PHE A 244 1.42 -4.68 16.99
N ARG A 245 1.37 -5.58 16.00
CA ARG A 245 0.21 -6.45 15.74
C ARG A 245 -0.08 -7.42 16.87
N LEU A 246 0.94 -7.82 17.63
CA LEU A 246 0.84 -8.65 18.83
C LEU A 246 0.60 -7.85 20.12
N GLY A 247 0.46 -6.53 20.06
CA GLY A 247 0.29 -5.66 21.23
C GLY A 247 1.57 -5.47 22.07
N LEU A 248 2.73 -5.85 21.53
CA LEU A 248 4.06 -5.72 22.15
C LEU A 248 4.69 -4.38 21.77
N ALA A 249 4.00 -3.27 22.04
CA ALA A 249 4.40 -1.94 21.59
C ALA A 249 5.82 -1.54 22.02
N ARG A 250 6.26 -1.95 23.22
CA ARG A 250 7.63 -1.69 23.70
C ARG A 250 8.70 -2.30 22.79
N GLU A 251 8.47 -3.52 22.34
CA GLU A 251 9.39 -4.23 21.44
C GLU A 251 9.36 -3.61 20.05
N GLY A 252 8.16 -3.26 19.57
CA GLY A 252 8.00 -2.57 18.28
C GLY A 252 8.75 -1.23 18.24
N ILE A 253 8.63 -0.42 19.30
CA ILE A 253 9.34 0.85 19.42
C ILE A 253 10.85 0.63 19.54
N ARG A 254 11.30 -0.39 20.30
CA ARG A 254 12.72 -0.74 20.39
C ARG A 254 13.31 -1.02 19.01
N CYS A 255 12.63 -1.81 18.18
CA CYS A 255 13.07 -2.11 16.81
C CYS A 255 13.16 -0.84 15.94
N TRP A 256 12.19 0.07 16.05
CA TRP A 256 12.24 1.36 15.34
C TRP A 256 13.40 2.24 15.78
N ILE A 257 13.71 2.29 17.08
CA ILE A 257 14.87 3.05 17.58
C ILE A 257 16.16 2.49 16.98
N LEU A 258 16.31 1.16 16.96
CA LEU A 258 17.46 0.49 16.35
C LEU A 258 17.56 0.79 14.85
N LEU A 259 16.44 0.75 14.12
CA LEU A 259 16.38 1.11 12.71
C LEU A 259 16.84 2.55 12.45
N CYS A 260 16.35 3.52 13.22
CA CYS A 260 16.77 4.91 13.05
C CYS A 260 18.26 5.11 13.31
N TRP A 261 18.81 4.44 14.33
CA TRP A 261 20.23 4.58 14.67
C TRP A 261 21.17 3.92 13.67
N ASP A 262 20.85 2.69 13.25
CA ASP A 262 21.79 1.87 12.48
C ASP A 262 21.52 1.96 10.97
N PHE A 263 20.29 2.27 10.57
CA PHE A 263 19.84 2.30 9.17
C PHE A 263 18.95 3.53 8.87
N PRO A 264 19.41 4.77 9.13
CA PRO A 264 18.56 5.97 9.06
C PRO A 264 17.91 6.17 7.68
N ILE A 265 18.63 5.92 6.58
CA ILE A 265 18.09 6.04 5.22
C ILE A 265 16.97 5.01 4.98
N HIS A 266 17.14 3.79 5.48
CA HIS A 266 16.10 2.75 5.36
C HIS A 266 14.88 3.09 6.21
N ALA A 267 15.10 3.60 7.43
CA ALA A 267 14.03 4.02 8.32
C ALA A 267 13.20 5.16 7.72
N GLU A 268 13.85 6.19 7.18
CA GLU A 268 13.22 7.32 6.51
C GLU A 268 12.37 6.86 5.33
N ARG A 269 12.95 6.08 4.41
CA ARG A 269 12.24 5.52 3.26
C ARG A 269 10.97 4.80 3.67
N VAL A 270 11.03 3.94 4.69
CA VAL A 270 9.86 3.17 5.15
C VAL A 270 8.82 4.06 5.80
N LEU A 271 9.23 5.08 6.57
CA LEU A 271 8.32 6.01 7.22
C LEU A 271 7.61 6.94 6.22
N GLU A 272 8.24 7.24 5.08
CA GLU A 272 7.69 8.05 3.99
C GLU A 272 6.83 7.23 3.01
N GLU A 273 7.36 6.13 2.48
CA GLU A 273 6.74 5.36 1.38
C GLU A 273 5.68 4.37 1.87
N GLU A 274 5.95 3.68 2.98
CA GLU A 274 5.18 2.50 3.42
C GLU A 274 4.18 2.86 4.53
N GLY A 275 3.83 4.14 4.65
CA GLY A 275 2.94 4.70 5.67
C GLY A 275 1.55 4.06 5.78
N GLY A 276 1.16 3.13 4.90
CA GLY A 276 -0.04 2.31 5.05
C GLY A 276 0.06 1.19 6.10
N GLU A 277 1.26 0.66 6.37
CA GLU A 277 1.46 -0.51 7.26
C GLU A 277 2.17 -0.18 8.58
N ALA A 278 2.86 0.97 8.65
CA ALA A 278 3.37 1.49 9.91
C ALA A 278 2.21 1.92 10.82
N ASP A 279 2.31 1.66 12.13
CA ASP A 279 1.30 2.10 13.10
C ASP A 279 1.00 3.60 12.91
N THR A 280 -0.29 3.93 12.84
CA THR A 280 -0.78 5.30 12.66
C THR A 280 -0.13 6.29 13.63
N THR A 281 0.17 5.83 14.84
CA THR A 281 0.88 6.59 15.88
C THR A 281 2.30 6.93 15.48
N THR A 282 3.08 5.96 15.00
CA THR A 282 4.48 6.16 14.61
C THR A 282 4.58 7.15 13.45
N ARG A 283 3.70 7.04 12.45
CA ARG A 283 3.66 7.98 11.33
C ARG A 283 3.28 9.39 11.77
N ALA A 284 2.29 9.54 12.66
CA ALA A 284 1.93 10.85 13.20
C ALA A 284 3.10 11.50 13.97
N LEU A 285 3.88 10.70 14.71
CA LEU A 285 5.09 11.18 15.39
C LEU A 285 6.20 11.54 14.41
N TRP A 286 6.38 10.76 13.34
CA TRP A 286 7.34 11.05 12.28
C TRP A 286 7.03 12.36 11.56
N ASN A 287 5.77 12.58 11.16
CA ASN A 287 5.38 13.83 10.51
C ASN A 287 5.65 15.05 11.40
N ARG A 288 5.36 14.95 12.70
CA ARG A 288 5.65 16.03 13.66
C ARG A 288 7.14 16.26 13.87
N PHE A 289 7.97 15.23 13.68
CA PHE A 289 9.42 15.35 13.70
C PHE A 289 9.92 16.10 12.46
N GLN A 290 9.41 15.77 11.26
CA GLN A 290 9.75 16.48 10.03
C GLN A 290 9.28 17.94 10.02
N GLU A 291 8.17 18.25 10.71
CA GLU A 291 7.68 19.62 10.89
C GLU A 291 8.49 20.43 11.92
N ALA A 292 9.50 19.84 12.59
CA ALA A 292 10.28 20.53 13.60
C ALA A 292 11.26 21.54 12.96
N ASP A 293 10.82 22.79 12.88
CA ASP A 293 11.62 23.93 12.41
C ASP A 293 12.85 24.16 13.32
N THR A 294 13.99 23.62 12.91
CA THR A 294 15.24 23.63 13.68
C THR A 294 16.44 23.91 12.77
N GLU A 295 17.44 24.60 13.31
CA GLU A 295 18.72 24.85 12.65
C GLU A 295 19.89 24.31 13.50
N PRO A 296 20.68 23.32 13.02
CA PRO A 296 20.47 22.54 11.80
C PRO A 296 19.23 21.63 11.90
N GLU A 297 18.72 21.24 10.73
CA GLU A 297 17.64 20.26 10.58
C GLU A 297 18.01 18.93 11.26
N LEU A 298 17.01 18.23 11.81
CA LEU A 298 17.23 16.98 12.51
C LEU A 298 17.28 15.82 11.53
N GLU A 299 18.39 15.10 11.52
CA GLU A 299 18.53 13.86 10.75
C GLU A 299 17.64 12.74 11.32
N THR A 300 17.21 11.79 10.47
CA THR A 300 16.40 10.62 10.85
C THR A 300 16.95 9.85 12.05
N ALA A 301 18.27 9.75 12.19
CA ALA A 301 18.91 9.07 13.32
C ALA A 301 18.61 9.73 14.68
N LEU A 302 18.25 11.02 14.68
CA LEU A 302 17.91 11.79 15.88
C LEU A 302 16.43 11.71 16.25
N PHE A 303 15.59 11.09 15.43
CA PHE A 303 14.17 10.90 15.72
C PHE A 303 13.93 10.23 17.08
N PRO A 304 14.64 9.15 17.47
CA PRO A 304 14.54 8.59 18.82
C PRO A 304 14.84 9.60 19.94
N ALA A 305 15.85 10.45 19.76
CA ALA A 305 16.23 11.44 20.77
C ALA A 305 15.15 12.54 20.89
N TRP A 306 14.58 12.95 19.76
CA TRP A 306 13.46 13.89 19.73
C TRP A 306 12.19 13.32 20.37
N LEU A 307 11.91 12.02 20.18
CA LEU A 307 10.76 11.34 20.79
C LEU A 307 10.77 11.43 22.32
N LEU A 308 11.95 11.50 22.96
CA LEU A 308 12.06 11.60 24.41
C LEU A 308 11.39 12.85 24.99
N PHE A 309 11.25 13.94 24.21
CA PHE A 309 10.56 15.14 24.68
C PHE A 309 9.07 14.92 24.89
N SER A 310 8.46 13.97 24.18
CA SER A 310 7.05 13.61 24.36
C SER A 310 6.88 12.30 25.14
N HIS A 311 7.86 11.40 25.06
CA HIS A 311 7.82 10.07 25.66
C HIS A 311 9.11 9.76 26.44
N PRO A 312 9.35 10.39 27.62
CA PRO A 312 10.58 10.19 28.38
C PRO A 312 10.82 8.73 28.83
N TRP A 313 9.74 7.94 28.94
CA TRP A 313 9.80 6.53 29.34
C TRP A 313 10.57 5.65 28.34
N LEU A 314 10.71 6.07 27.08
CA LEU A 314 11.48 5.34 26.06
C LEU A 314 12.94 5.14 26.46
N ALA A 315 13.50 6.06 27.26
CA ALA A 315 14.86 5.92 27.79
C ALA A 315 15.07 4.61 28.58
N SER A 316 14.01 4.05 29.17
CA SER A 316 14.10 2.79 29.92
C SER A 316 14.06 1.54 29.05
N LEU A 317 13.68 1.66 27.76
CA LEU A 317 13.67 0.55 26.81
C LEU A 317 15.05 0.23 26.26
N MET A 318 15.94 1.21 26.27
CA MET A 318 17.26 1.13 25.67
C MET A 318 18.33 1.05 26.74
N SER A 319 19.39 0.29 26.46
CA SER A 319 20.64 0.31 27.22
C SER A 319 21.77 0.66 26.26
N PRO A 320 22.79 1.42 26.69
CA PRO A 320 23.93 1.72 25.84
C PRO A 320 24.57 0.43 25.32
N ARG A 321 24.70 0.32 24.00
CA ARG A 321 25.30 -0.85 23.35
C ARG A 321 26.81 -0.74 23.40
N GLN A 322 27.48 -1.82 23.80
CA GLN A 322 28.95 -1.89 23.76
C GLN A 322 29.39 -2.19 22.34
N ARG A 323 29.62 -1.14 21.54
CA ARG A 323 30.17 -1.23 20.18
C ARG A 323 31.56 -0.62 20.13
N GLU A 324 32.38 -1.10 19.20
CA GLU A 324 33.72 -0.54 18.95
C GLU A 324 33.64 0.90 18.41
N GLU A 325 32.61 1.20 17.63
CA GLU A 325 32.29 2.53 17.13
C GLU A 325 31.06 3.10 17.84
N GLU A 326 31.20 4.29 18.44
CA GLU A 326 30.13 4.96 19.16
C GLU A 326 29.19 5.66 18.17
N SER A 327 27.92 5.26 18.14
CA SER A 327 26.90 5.96 17.36
C SER A 327 26.59 7.31 18.03
N VAL A 328 26.86 8.40 17.31
CA VAL A 328 26.59 9.77 17.79
C VAL A 328 25.11 9.95 18.15
N ALA A 329 24.21 9.38 17.35
CA ALA A 329 22.76 9.45 17.59
C ALA A 329 22.33 8.71 18.86
N GLU A 330 22.91 7.54 19.12
CA GLU A 330 22.68 6.78 20.35
C GLU A 330 23.20 7.56 21.58
N GLY A 331 24.39 8.15 21.49
CA GLY A 331 24.94 9.01 22.54
C GLY A 331 24.04 10.22 22.85
N LEU A 332 23.58 10.92 21.80
CA LEU A 332 22.65 12.05 21.94
C LEU A 332 21.31 11.64 22.56
N PHE A 333 20.79 10.46 22.25
CA PHE A 333 19.58 9.93 22.89
C PHE A 333 19.75 9.80 24.40
N PHE A 334 20.84 9.16 24.87
CA PHE A 334 21.08 9.01 26.30
C PHE A 334 21.41 10.33 26.99
N GLN A 335 22.06 11.27 26.29
CA GLN A 335 22.31 12.61 26.79
C GLN A 335 21.01 13.39 27.00
N VAL A 336 20.08 13.35 26.04
CA VAL A 336 18.74 13.95 26.17
C VAL A 336 17.97 13.30 27.30
N ALA A 337 18.00 11.97 27.43
CA ALA A 337 17.36 11.26 28.53
C ALA A 337 17.89 11.69 29.91
N ALA A 338 19.22 11.76 30.05
CA ALA A 338 19.86 12.23 31.28
C ALA A 338 19.50 13.67 31.61
N LEU A 339 19.47 14.54 30.59
CA LEU A 339 19.07 15.94 30.73
C LEU A 339 17.63 16.08 31.21
N LEU A 340 16.68 15.36 30.60
CA LEU A 340 15.27 15.39 30.99
C LEU A 340 15.08 14.89 32.43
N LYS A 341 15.76 13.81 32.81
CA LYS A 341 15.72 13.28 34.17
C LYS A 341 16.29 14.24 35.21
N SER A 342 17.48 14.80 34.95
CA SER A 342 18.13 15.77 35.85
C SER A 342 17.30 17.04 35.98
N HIS A 343 16.73 17.52 34.87
CA HIS A 343 15.88 18.71 34.87
C HIS A 343 14.56 18.50 35.61
N ALA A 344 13.91 17.33 35.46
CA ALA A 344 12.67 17.02 36.17
C ALA A 344 12.88 16.89 37.70
N THR A 345 14.06 16.42 38.12
CA THR A 345 14.37 16.21 39.55
C THR A 345 14.82 17.50 40.22
N SER A 346 15.75 18.23 39.60
CA SER A 346 16.36 19.45 40.16
C SER A 346 16.62 20.48 39.06
N PRO A 347 15.61 21.29 38.69
CA PRO A 347 15.77 22.36 37.72
C PRO A 347 16.90 23.32 38.13
N GLY A 348 17.91 23.49 37.28
CA GLY A 348 19.02 24.43 37.54
C GLY A 348 20.16 23.87 38.39
N SER A 349 20.17 22.56 38.68
CA SER A 349 21.34 21.91 39.26
C SER A 349 22.59 22.10 38.39
N ALA A 350 23.79 22.05 39.00
CA ALA A 350 25.04 22.14 38.26
C ALA A 350 25.13 21.06 37.16
N GLU A 351 24.59 19.87 37.43
CA GLU A 351 24.49 18.78 36.47
C GLU A 351 23.54 19.12 35.31
N SER A 352 22.33 19.62 35.59
CA SER A 352 21.37 20.02 34.56
C SER A 352 21.95 21.14 33.67
N LEU A 353 22.62 22.13 34.27
CA LEU A 353 23.30 23.20 33.52
C LEU A 353 24.47 22.67 32.69
N ARG A 354 25.23 21.70 33.20
CA ARG A 354 26.31 21.04 32.45
C ARG A 354 25.76 20.29 31.24
N LEU A 355 24.77 19.42 31.44
CA LEU A 355 24.14 18.62 30.36
C LEU A 355 23.52 19.52 29.28
N ARG A 356 22.94 20.66 29.66
CA ARG A 356 22.45 21.67 28.70
C ARG A 356 23.56 22.25 27.85
N ARG A 357 24.70 22.62 28.44
CA ARG A 357 25.84 23.17 27.69
C ARG A 357 26.44 22.12 26.76
N GLU A 358 26.57 20.89 27.24
CA GLU A 358 27.06 19.77 26.42
C GLU A 358 26.13 19.52 25.22
N LEU A 359 24.81 19.44 25.42
CA LEU A 359 23.86 19.27 24.32
C LEU A 359 23.91 20.45 23.34
N ALA A 360 23.99 21.69 23.84
CA ALA A 360 24.11 22.88 23.00
C ALA A 360 25.41 22.90 22.17
N SER A 361 26.50 22.34 22.70
CA SER A 361 27.77 22.21 21.95
C SER A 361 27.76 21.06 20.94
N CYS A 362 27.09 19.95 21.26
CA CYS A 362 27.06 18.76 20.41
C CYS A 362 26.03 18.88 19.28
N HIS A 363 24.81 19.34 19.58
CA HIS A 363 23.73 19.40 18.59
C HIS A 363 22.73 20.54 18.87
N ARG A 364 22.84 21.64 18.11
CA ARG A 364 22.01 22.84 18.29
C ARG A 364 20.52 22.61 18.02
N GLY A 365 20.15 21.82 17.01
CA GLY A 365 18.76 21.50 16.68
C GLY A 365 18.02 20.82 17.85
N LEU A 366 18.56 19.71 18.36
CA LEU A 366 18.03 19.04 19.56
C LEU A 366 17.98 19.95 20.80
N PHE A 367 18.98 20.82 20.98
CA PHE A 367 18.94 21.80 22.07
C PHE A 367 17.78 22.81 21.90
N ALA A 368 17.52 23.27 20.68
CA ALA A 368 16.37 24.13 20.40
C ALA A 368 15.04 23.41 20.69
N CYS A 369 14.90 22.13 20.30
CA CYS A 369 13.74 21.31 20.66
C CYS A 369 13.56 21.18 22.17
N PHE A 370 14.64 20.98 22.91
CA PHE A 370 14.60 20.93 24.37
C PHE A 370 14.07 22.25 24.97
N LEU A 371 14.56 23.41 24.51
CA LEU A 371 14.06 24.71 24.96
C LEU A 371 12.58 24.90 24.64
N ALA A 372 12.14 24.51 23.43
CA ALA A 372 10.74 24.55 23.04
C ALA A 372 9.86 23.65 23.92
N HIS A 373 10.34 22.46 24.28
CA HIS A 373 9.67 21.54 25.20
C HIS A 373 9.49 22.16 26.60
N LEU A 374 10.50 22.85 27.13
CA LEU A 374 10.39 23.56 28.41
C LEU A 374 9.37 24.70 28.36
N GLY A 375 9.33 25.46 27.26
CA GLY A 375 8.37 26.54 27.06
C GLY A 375 6.91 26.05 27.10
N ARG A 376 6.63 24.90 26.46
CA ARG A 376 5.31 24.25 26.46
C ARG A 376 4.94 23.71 27.85
N SER A 377 5.88 23.04 28.51
CA SER A 377 5.68 22.47 29.86
C SER A 377 5.44 23.55 30.93
N GLY A 378 5.93 24.77 30.71
CA GLY A 378 5.68 25.92 31.59
C GLY A 378 4.29 26.56 31.41
N GLN A 379 3.68 26.46 30.23
CA GLN A 379 2.34 26.99 29.95
C GLN A 379 1.21 26.07 30.43
N GLU A 380 1.43 24.77 30.55
CA GLU A 380 0.42 23.79 31.02
C GLU A 380 0.22 23.76 32.55
N ARG A 381 0.82 24.69 33.32
CA ARG A 381 0.51 24.88 34.75
C ARG A 381 -0.27 26.19 35.02
N PRO A 382 -1.60 26.24 34.81
CA PRO A 382 -2.47 27.19 35.52
C PRO A 382 -3.33 26.44 36.55
N GLY A 383 -3.25 26.83 37.83
CA GLY A 383 -4.25 26.43 38.82
C GLY A 383 -3.75 25.83 40.14
N GLY A 384 -2.55 26.17 40.60
CA GLY A 384 -2.23 26.05 42.02
C GLY A 384 -2.98 27.12 42.81
N THR A 385 -4.15 26.76 43.33
CA THR A 385 -4.99 27.45 44.32
C THR A 385 -4.25 28.51 45.14
N ARG A 386 -4.57 29.79 44.90
CA ARG A 386 -4.39 30.85 45.90
C ARG A 386 -5.59 30.83 46.84
N SER A 387 -5.29 30.56 48.11
CA SER A 387 -6.19 30.74 49.25
C SER A 387 -6.74 32.16 49.30
N ALA A 388 -8.05 32.27 49.49
CA ALA A 388 -8.72 33.31 50.27
C ALA A 388 -9.92 32.65 50.96
#